data_AF-A0A1G1Q6S4-F1
#
_entry.id   AF-A0A1G1Q6S4-F1
#
_cell.length_a   1.000
_cell.length_b   1.000
_cell.length_c   1.000
_cell.angle_alpha   90.00
_cell.angle_beta   90.00
_cell.angle_gamma   90.00
#
_symmetry.space_group_name_H-M   'P 1'
#
loop_
_entity.id
_entity.type
_entity.pdbx_description
1 polymer ?
#
loop_
_entity_poly.entity_id
_entity_poly.type
_entity_poly.pdbx_seq_one_letter_code
_entity_poly.pdbx_strand_id
1 'polypeptide(L)'
;MPREQTSNVDAWLKRETPRTRRALESASRHFDTDDSLTVNTLEAVYGQESSFGTQLRERGSAGAAGHFHFEKRTAERYGLTVSKKNDQRFDIERASSAAARYLKDLDSMFSKKTGLSSGKSTIAVKNVSERKKFVLGAFNAGEGRVAGAQRLAEKAGKNPRLWSDVQKFIGLARAGKDKEKETREYVEKVLSYEAEFAIKSPADKSSKQKKPGKRQAWCTEGRWRTIDDRPVFICA
;
A
#
# COMPACT_ATOMS: atom_id res chain seq x y z
N MET A 1 -20.47 -32.80 -3.30
CA MET A 1 -19.72 -31.62 -3.77
C MET A 1 -19.61 -30.64 -2.61
N PRO A 2 -18.43 -30.42 -2.01
CA PRO A 2 -18.27 -29.31 -1.06
C PRO A 2 -18.58 -28.00 -1.79
N ARG A 3 -19.43 -27.14 -1.23
CA ARG A 3 -19.64 -25.79 -1.75
C ARG A 3 -18.29 -25.07 -1.70
N GLU A 4 -17.80 -24.64 -2.86
CA GLU A 4 -16.63 -23.78 -2.96
C GLU A 4 -16.88 -22.55 -2.08
N GLN A 5 -16.09 -22.39 -1.00
CA GLN A 5 -16.21 -21.20 -0.16
C GLN A 5 -15.79 -19.99 -1.00
N THR A 6 -16.70 -19.03 -1.15
CA THR A 6 -16.43 -17.78 -1.88
C THR A 6 -15.30 -17.03 -1.17
N SER A 7 -14.22 -16.73 -1.88
CA SER A 7 -13.09 -15.98 -1.30
C SER A 7 -13.47 -14.52 -1.06
N ASN A 8 -12.66 -13.81 -0.27
CA ASN A 8 -12.84 -12.36 -0.10
C ASN A 8 -12.67 -11.59 -1.41
N VAL A 9 -11.81 -12.09 -2.31
CA VAL A 9 -11.62 -11.53 -3.65
C VAL A 9 -12.88 -11.73 -4.49
N ASP A 10 -13.47 -12.92 -4.49
CA ASP A 10 -14.73 -13.19 -5.20
C ASP A 10 -15.87 -12.32 -4.67
N ALA A 11 -15.95 -12.17 -3.34
CA ALA A 11 -16.94 -11.32 -2.71
C ALA A 11 -16.75 -9.84 -3.08
N TRP A 12 -15.50 -9.37 -3.20
CA TRP A 12 -15.21 -8.01 -3.64
C TRP A 12 -15.52 -7.81 -5.12
N LEU A 13 -15.10 -8.71 -6.01
CA LEU A 13 -15.32 -8.60 -7.45
C LEU A 13 -16.82 -8.52 -7.82
N LYS A 14 -17.71 -9.10 -7.01
CA LYS A 14 -19.17 -8.98 -7.17
C LYS A 14 -19.73 -7.58 -6.90
N ARG A 15 -19.04 -6.75 -6.10
CA ARG A 15 -19.52 -5.42 -5.67
C ARG A 15 -18.57 -4.27 -6.03
N GLU A 16 -17.42 -4.58 -6.59
CA GLU A 16 -16.44 -3.59 -7.04
C GLU A 16 -17.06 -2.67 -8.09
N THR A 17 -16.65 -1.40 -8.07
CA THR A 17 -17.20 -0.38 -8.98
C THR A 17 -16.15 0.04 -10.00
N PRO A 18 -16.51 0.25 -11.29
CA PRO A 18 -15.55 0.66 -12.31
C PRO A 18 -14.69 1.87 -11.93
N ARG A 19 -15.19 2.73 -11.02
CA ARG A 19 -14.43 3.82 -10.43
C ARG A 19 -13.26 3.35 -9.57
N THR A 20 -13.49 2.43 -8.64
CA THR A 20 -12.45 1.86 -7.77
C THR A 20 -11.38 1.16 -8.60
N ARG A 21 -11.77 0.31 -9.56
CA ARG A 21 -10.80 -0.33 -10.47
C ARG A 21 -10.00 0.68 -11.28
N ARG A 22 -10.65 1.67 -11.91
CA ARG A 22 -9.94 2.73 -12.66
C ARG A 22 -9.00 3.56 -11.77
N ALA A 23 -9.35 3.80 -10.51
CA ALA A 23 -8.48 4.49 -9.57
C ALA A 23 -7.21 3.67 -9.29
N LEU A 24 -7.34 2.36 -9.07
CA LEU A 24 -6.21 1.45 -8.85
C LEU A 24 -5.37 1.26 -10.13
N GLU A 25 -5.99 1.08 -11.28
CA GLU A 25 -5.33 1.06 -12.59
C GLU A 25 -4.55 2.35 -12.86
N SER A 26 -5.18 3.51 -12.67
CA SER A 26 -4.53 4.80 -12.86
C SER A 26 -3.39 5.01 -11.87
N ALA A 27 -3.52 4.54 -10.63
CA ALA A 27 -2.45 4.61 -9.64
C ALA A 27 -1.28 3.69 -9.99
N SER A 28 -1.54 2.53 -10.60
CA SER A 28 -0.48 1.60 -11.03
C SER A 28 0.48 2.20 -12.08
N ARG A 29 0.11 3.31 -12.73
CA ARG A 29 0.98 4.10 -13.63
C ARG A 29 2.16 4.77 -12.94
N HIS A 30 2.20 4.78 -11.61
CA HIS A 30 3.42 5.18 -10.88
C HIS A 30 4.49 4.08 -10.92
N PHE A 31 4.11 2.83 -11.17
CA PHE A 31 5.04 1.73 -11.40
C PHE A 31 5.57 1.75 -12.83
N ASP A 32 6.78 1.26 -13.05
CA ASP A 32 7.39 1.08 -14.37
C ASP A 32 7.58 -0.40 -14.71
N THR A 33 8.24 -0.69 -15.84
CA THR A 33 8.46 -2.06 -16.31
C THR A 33 9.39 -2.86 -15.43
N ASP A 34 10.28 -2.20 -14.70
CA ASP A 34 11.29 -2.84 -13.85
C ASP A 34 10.72 -3.15 -12.45
N ASP A 35 9.63 -2.46 -12.08
CA ASP A 35 8.87 -2.73 -10.87
C ASP A 35 8.14 -4.08 -10.94
N SER A 36 8.31 -4.90 -9.89
CA SER A 36 7.46 -6.09 -9.68
C SER A 36 6.06 -5.78 -9.17
N LEU A 37 5.81 -4.52 -8.80
CA LEU A 37 4.54 -4.01 -8.33
C LEU A 37 3.60 -3.82 -9.53
N THR A 38 2.33 -4.15 -9.33
CA THR A 38 1.30 -4.14 -10.38
C THR A 38 -0.01 -3.56 -9.84
N VAL A 39 -1.00 -3.40 -10.72
CA VAL A 39 -2.37 -3.09 -10.28
C VAL A 39 -2.91 -4.15 -9.31
N ASN A 40 -2.58 -5.43 -9.49
CA ASN A 40 -3.02 -6.49 -8.58
C ASN A 40 -2.36 -6.38 -7.20
N THR A 41 -1.13 -5.83 -7.12
CA THR A 41 -0.53 -5.47 -5.83
C THR A 41 -1.35 -4.39 -5.12
N LEU A 42 -1.82 -3.37 -5.85
CA LEU A 42 -2.65 -2.31 -5.28
C LEU A 42 -4.03 -2.82 -4.85
N GLU A 43 -4.67 -3.69 -5.63
CA GLU A 43 -5.94 -4.33 -5.26
C GLU A 43 -5.79 -5.17 -3.99
N ALA A 44 -4.71 -5.93 -3.88
CA ALA A 44 -4.41 -6.77 -2.72
C ALA A 44 -4.15 -5.93 -1.45
N VAL A 45 -3.35 -4.86 -1.56
CA VAL A 45 -3.11 -3.93 -0.44
C VAL A 45 -4.40 -3.22 -0.07
N TYR A 46 -5.17 -2.68 -1.02
CA TYR A 46 -6.47 -2.06 -0.77
C TYR A 46 -7.42 -3.00 -0.01
N GLY A 47 -7.45 -4.27 -0.45
CA GLY A 47 -8.23 -5.33 0.19
C GLY A 47 -7.83 -5.60 1.63
N GLN A 48 -6.54 -5.75 1.87
CA GLN A 48 -6.05 -6.05 3.21
C GLN A 48 -6.12 -4.86 4.16
N GLU A 49 -5.87 -3.63 3.69
CA GLU A 49 -5.93 -2.43 4.53
C GLU A 49 -7.37 -2.15 4.97
N SER A 50 -8.30 -1.96 4.02
CA SER A 50 -9.63 -1.43 4.33
C SER A 50 -10.76 -2.46 4.26
N SER A 51 -10.42 -3.76 4.22
CA SER A 51 -11.40 -4.82 3.91
C SER A 51 -12.19 -4.48 2.64
N PHE A 52 -11.45 -4.09 1.60
CA PHE A 52 -11.99 -3.61 0.33
C PHE A 52 -13.00 -2.46 0.51
N GLY A 53 -12.59 -1.42 1.23
CA GLY A 53 -13.36 -0.18 1.46
C GLY A 53 -14.50 -0.27 2.48
N THR A 54 -14.65 -1.38 3.19
CA THR A 54 -15.72 -1.53 4.22
C THR A 54 -15.30 -1.03 5.59
N GLN A 55 -14.00 -0.92 5.85
CA GLN A 55 -13.44 -0.49 7.12
C GLN A 55 -12.50 0.68 6.89
N LEU A 56 -13.02 1.91 6.83
CA LEU A 56 -12.23 3.11 6.52
C LEU A 56 -11.74 3.88 7.76
N ARG A 57 -12.22 3.53 8.96
CA ARG A 57 -11.90 4.23 10.22
C ARG A 57 -12.30 5.73 10.20
N GLU A 58 -11.89 6.48 11.22
CA GLU A 58 -12.37 7.86 11.45
C GLU A 58 -11.61 8.92 10.64
N ARG A 59 -12.36 9.83 9.99
CA ARG A 59 -11.82 10.99 9.26
C ARG A 59 -11.11 11.98 10.17
N GLY A 60 -10.03 12.59 9.66
CA GLY A 60 -9.28 13.63 10.36
C GLY A 60 -8.50 13.16 11.59
N SER A 61 -8.57 11.86 11.92
CA SER A 61 -7.79 11.25 13.00
C SER A 61 -6.29 11.27 12.68
N ALA A 62 -5.45 11.32 13.72
CA ALA A 62 -4.00 11.20 13.58
C ALA A 62 -3.56 9.79 13.15
N GLY A 63 -4.33 8.78 13.57
CA GLY A 63 -4.09 7.37 13.26
C GLY A 63 -4.40 7.01 11.82
N ALA A 64 -4.21 5.73 11.51
CA ALA A 64 -4.51 5.11 10.23
C ALA A 64 -6.00 5.26 9.86
N ALA A 65 -6.30 5.73 8.64
CA ALA A 65 -7.66 5.85 8.11
C ALA A 65 -7.70 5.86 6.57
N GLY A 66 -8.91 5.77 6.01
CA GLY A 66 -9.20 5.81 4.59
C GLY A 66 -8.96 4.48 3.86
N HIS A 67 -8.82 4.53 2.53
CA HIS A 67 -8.77 3.34 1.67
C HIS A 67 -7.53 2.47 1.89
N PHE A 68 -6.41 3.09 2.31
CA PHE A 68 -5.11 2.44 2.50
C PHE A 68 -4.57 2.61 3.92
N HIS A 69 -5.43 3.00 4.88
CA HIS A 69 -5.09 3.15 6.30
C HIS A 69 -3.82 3.96 6.57
N PHE A 70 -3.58 5.02 5.80
CA PHE A 70 -2.46 5.91 6.08
C PHE A 70 -2.62 6.61 7.42
N GLU A 71 -1.57 6.56 8.24
CA GLU A 71 -1.39 7.56 9.30
C GLU A 71 -1.32 8.96 8.70
N LYS A 72 -1.78 9.96 9.45
CA LYS A 72 -1.86 11.34 8.98
C LYS A 72 -0.54 11.84 8.39
N ARG A 73 0.57 11.64 9.11
CA ARG A 73 1.92 12.08 8.67
C ARG A 73 2.34 11.44 7.35
N THR A 74 2.04 10.16 7.16
CA THR A 74 2.35 9.44 5.92
C THR A 74 1.49 9.94 4.77
N ALA A 75 0.19 10.13 5.00
CA ALA A 75 -0.71 10.71 4.01
C ALA A 75 -0.24 12.10 3.53
N GLU A 76 0.13 12.97 4.47
CA GLU A 76 0.65 14.32 4.18
C GLU A 76 2.01 14.27 3.45
N ARG A 77 2.92 13.36 3.85
CA ARG A 77 4.19 13.10 3.14
C ARG A 77 3.96 12.76 1.67
N TYR A 78 2.87 12.05 1.36
CA TYR A 78 2.47 11.72 -0.01
C TYR A 78 1.46 12.70 -0.61
N GLY A 79 1.37 13.92 -0.08
CA GLY A 79 0.62 15.04 -0.70
C GLY A 79 -0.90 14.99 -0.50
N LEU A 80 -1.40 14.19 0.45
CA LEU A 80 -2.82 14.18 0.79
C LEU A 80 -3.12 15.26 1.83
N THR A 81 -4.23 15.97 1.65
CA THR A 81 -4.80 16.82 2.71
C THR A 81 -5.50 15.96 3.75
N VAL A 82 -5.16 16.14 5.03
CA VAL A 82 -5.80 15.44 6.15
C VAL A 82 -6.33 16.44 7.17
N SER A 83 -7.65 16.66 7.14
CA SER A 83 -8.37 17.51 8.08
C SER A 83 -9.79 17.00 8.29
N LYS A 84 -10.46 17.44 9.37
CA LYS A 84 -11.88 17.09 9.60
C LYS A 84 -12.79 17.51 8.43
N LYS A 85 -12.47 18.61 7.74
CA LYS A 85 -13.27 19.17 6.63
C LYS A 85 -12.90 18.59 5.26
N ASN A 86 -11.70 18.04 5.12
CA ASN A 86 -11.17 17.50 3.88
C ASN A 86 -10.10 16.46 4.21
N ASP A 87 -10.47 15.17 4.15
CA ASP A 87 -9.57 14.05 4.37
C ASP A 87 -9.49 13.19 3.11
N GLN A 88 -8.41 13.39 2.36
CA GLN A 88 -8.17 12.77 1.06
C GLN A 88 -7.69 11.33 1.17
N ARG A 89 -7.52 10.78 2.38
CA ARG A 89 -7.35 9.33 2.56
C ARG A 89 -8.61 8.55 2.14
N PHE A 90 -9.76 9.22 2.13
CA PHE A 90 -11.05 8.67 1.72
C PHE A 90 -11.36 8.99 0.24
N ASP A 91 -10.53 9.75 -0.44
CA ASP A 91 -10.62 9.90 -1.89
C ASP A 91 -9.88 8.73 -2.53
N ILE A 92 -10.60 7.80 -3.14
CA ILE A 92 -10.00 6.57 -3.67
C ILE A 92 -8.90 6.86 -4.71
N GLU A 93 -9.07 7.87 -5.57
CA GLU A 93 -8.10 8.18 -6.60
C GLU A 93 -6.82 8.77 -6.02
N ARG A 94 -6.96 9.71 -5.07
CA ARG A 94 -5.80 10.31 -4.39
C ARG A 94 -5.11 9.31 -3.47
N ALA A 95 -5.87 8.53 -2.71
CA ALA A 95 -5.34 7.53 -1.80
C ALA A 95 -4.62 6.41 -2.54
N SER A 96 -5.20 5.87 -3.62
CA SER A 96 -4.53 4.87 -4.48
C SER A 96 -3.25 5.44 -5.08
N SER A 97 -3.27 6.68 -5.58
CA SER A 97 -2.08 7.32 -6.12
C SER A 97 -0.98 7.53 -5.07
N ALA A 98 -1.34 7.85 -3.83
CA ALA A 98 -0.38 7.95 -2.72
C ALA A 98 0.19 6.58 -2.35
N ALA A 99 -0.64 5.52 -2.31
CA ALA A 99 -0.20 4.15 -2.05
C ALA A 99 0.77 3.61 -3.09
N ALA A 100 0.49 3.84 -4.38
CA ALA A 100 1.41 3.42 -5.43
C ALA A 100 2.79 4.10 -5.31
N ARG A 101 2.82 5.42 -5.06
CA ARG A 101 4.08 6.13 -4.81
C ARG A 101 4.81 5.59 -3.58
N TYR A 102 4.09 5.34 -2.48
CA TYR A 102 4.72 4.81 -1.27
C TYR A 102 5.30 3.42 -1.47
N LEU A 103 4.57 2.50 -2.10
CA LEU A 103 5.07 1.16 -2.41
C LEU A 103 6.31 1.21 -3.31
N LYS A 104 6.33 2.11 -4.30
CA LYS A 104 7.50 2.32 -5.17
C LYS A 104 8.71 2.87 -4.41
N ASP A 105 8.50 3.85 -3.54
CA ASP A 105 9.57 4.40 -2.70
C ASP A 105 10.14 3.31 -1.78
N LEU A 106 9.28 2.48 -1.19
CA LEU A 106 9.71 1.33 -0.39
C LEU A 106 10.53 0.33 -1.23
N ASP A 107 10.10 -0.02 -2.45
CA ASP A 107 10.88 -0.93 -3.31
C ASP A 107 12.26 -0.35 -3.61
N SER A 108 12.32 0.93 -3.97
CA SER A 108 13.57 1.67 -4.18
C SER A 108 14.44 1.64 -2.92
N MET A 109 13.88 1.90 -1.74
CA MET A 109 14.59 1.88 -0.46
C MET A 109 15.20 0.52 -0.16
N PHE A 110 14.53 -0.60 -0.47
CA PHE A 110 15.04 -1.95 -0.21
C PHE A 110 15.89 -2.51 -1.36
N SER A 111 15.87 -1.91 -2.56
CA SER A 111 16.71 -2.32 -3.70
C SER A 111 18.22 -2.03 -3.49
N LYS A 112 18.51 -1.07 -2.62
CA LYS A 112 19.85 -0.58 -2.29
C LYS A 112 19.94 -0.25 -0.80
N LYS A 113 21.15 0.00 -0.28
CA LYS A 113 21.30 0.51 1.08
C LYS A 113 20.82 1.96 1.10
N THR A 114 19.79 2.23 1.90
CA THR A 114 19.19 3.57 2.00
C THR A 114 19.15 4.01 3.45
N GLY A 115 19.62 5.23 3.73
CA GLY A 115 19.53 5.85 5.06
C GLY A 115 18.09 6.27 5.39
N LEU A 116 17.67 6.05 6.64
CA LEU A 116 16.33 6.37 7.14
C LEU A 116 16.41 7.41 8.25
N SER A 117 15.35 8.19 8.47
CA SER A 117 15.30 9.30 9.44
C SER A 117 15.62 8.95 10.90
N SER A 118 15.71 7.66 11.24
CA SER A 118 16.05 7.16 12.59
C SER A 118 17.52 6.75 12.75
N GLY A 119 18.39 7.14 11.81
CA GLY A 119 19.79 6.69 11.77
C GLY A 119 19.94 5.22 11.39
N LYS A 120 18.86 4.58 10.95
CA LYS A 120 18.85 3.20 10.42
C LYS A 120 19.17 3.21 8.94
N SER A 121 19.47 2.04 8.40
CA SER A 121 19.57 1.85 6.96
C SER A 121 19.00 0.50 6.56
N THR A 122 18.39 0.45 5.39
CA THR A 122 17.98 -0.82 4.78
C THR A 122 19.23 -1.65 4.40
N ILE A 123 19.08 -2.97 4.42
CA ILE A 123 20.03 -3.88 3.77
C ILE A 123 19.43 -4.24 2.41
N ALA A 124 20.22 -4.08 1.34
CA ALA A 124 19.75 -4.27 -0.03
C ALA A 124 19.28 -5.71 -0.29
N VAL A 125 18.06 -5.85 -0.80
CA VAL A 125 17.43 -7.12 -1.21
C VAL A 125 17.35 -7.15 -2.75
N LYS A 126 18.31 -7.82 -3.39
CA LYS A 126 18.42 -7.84 -4.85
C LYS A 126 17.39 -8.75 -5.53
N ASN A 127 17.08 -9.88 -4.91
CA ASN A 127 16.00 -10.74 -5.39
C ASN A 127 14.67 -9.98 -5.29
N VAL A 128 14.01 -9.81 -6.43
CA VAL A 128 12.83 -8.96 -6.56
C VAL A 128 11.62 -9.56 -5.84
N SER A 129 11.44 -10.88 -5.91
CA SER A 129 10.36 -11.59 -5.22
C SER A 129 10.50 -11.53 -3.70
N GLU A 130 11.74 -11.64 -3.19
CA GLU A 130 12.01 -11.41 -1.78
C GLU A 130 11.77 -9.94 -1.41
N ARG A 131 12.30 -8.99 -2.20
CA ARG A 131 12.16 -7.56 -1.93
C ARG A 131 10.70 -7.13 -1.81
N LYS A 132 9.80 -7.66 -2.64
CA LYS A 132 8.35 -7.40 -2.52
C LYS A 132 7.82 -7.70 -1.12
N LYS A 133 8.28 -8.77 -0.46
CA LYS A 133 7.88 -9.11 0.92
C LYS A 133 8.33 -8.04 1.92
N PHE A 134 9.55 -7.51 1.76
CA PHE A 134 10.05 -6.39 2.57
C PHE A 134 9.26 -5.11 2.34
N VAL A 135 8.87 -4.83 1.09
CA VAL A 135 8.02 -3.69 0.73
C VAL A 135 6.66 -3.78 1.42
N LEU A 136 5.99 -4.93 1.31
CA LEU A 136 4.69 -5.15 1.94
C LEU A 136 4.77 -5.10 3.47
N GLY A 137 5.82 -5.71 4.05
CA GLY A 137 6.08 -5.64 5.48
C GLY A 137 6.34 -4.21 5.96
N ALA A 138 7.05 -3.40 5.18
CA ALA A 138 7.31 -2.00 5.50
C ALA A 138 6.09 -1.11 5.28
N PHE A 139 5.19 -1.46 4.37
CA PHE A 139 3.91 -0.77 4.22
C PHE A 139 3.06 -0.91 5.49
N ASN A 140 2.96 -2.12 6.05
CA ASN A 140 2.20 -2.39 7.28
C ASN A 140 2.91 -1.95 8.58
N ALA A 141 4.23 -2.21 8.68
CA ALA A 141 4.98 -2.04 9.92
C ALA A 141 5.97 -0.88 9.91
N GLY A 142 6.12 -0.17 8.80
CA GLY A 142 7.09 0.92 8.64
C GLY A 142 8.50 0.44 8.28
N GLU A 143 9.12 1.16 7.35
CA GLU A 143 10.46 0.90 6.79
C GLU A 143 11.54 0.83 7.88
N GLY A 144 11.45 1.69 8.89
CA GLY A 144 12.41 1.72 10.00
C GLY A 144 12.32 0.50 10.92
N ARG A 145 11.16 -0.15 11.03
CA ARG A 145 11.03 -1.40 11.80
C ARG A 145 11.61 -2.56 11.03
N VAL A 146 11.26 -2.69 9.75
CA VAL A 146 11.79 -3.74 8.86
C VAL A 146 13.32 -3.62 8.72
N ALA A 147 13.88 -2.42 8.51
CA ALA A 147 15.32 -2.22 8.49
C ALA A 147 16.00 -2.57 9.83
N GLY A 148 15.31 -2.31 10.96
CA GLY A 148 15.77 -2.76 12.27
C GLY A 148 15.81 -4.30 12.38
N ALA A 149 14.76 -4.96 11.91
CA ALA A 149 14.65 -6.41 11.87
C ALA A 149 15.73 -7.04 10.97
N GLN A 150 16.06 -6.43 9.83
CA GLN A 150 17.20 -6.85 8.99
C GLN A 150 18.51 -6.88 9.79
N ARG A 151 18.82 -5.82 10.53
CA ARG A 151 20.04 -5.77 11.35
C ARG A 151 20.03 -6.77 12.51
N LEU A 152 18.87 -7.01 13.12
CA LEU A 152 18.74 -8.01 14.19
C LEU A 152 18.94 -9.43 13.65
N ALA A 153 18.38 -9.75 12.47
CA ALA A 153 18.59 -11.02 11.79
C ALA A 153 20.07 -11.24 11.47
N GLU A 154 20.75 -10.24 10.91
CA GLU A 154 22.18 -10.28 10.62
C GLU A 154 23.01 -10.54 11.89
N LYS A 155 22.74 -9.82 12.98
CA LYS A 155 23.40 -10.04 14.28
C LYS A 155 23.18 -11.44 14.86
N ALA A 156 22.04 -12.05 14.55
CA ALA A 156 21.70 -13.41 14.96
C ALA A 156 22.23 -14.49 13.99
N GLY A 157 23.10 -14.12 13.04
CA GLY A 157 23.66 -15.05 12.05
C GLY A 157 22.63 -15.55 11.01
N LYS A 158 21.51 -14.85 10.86
CA LYS A 158 20.47 -15.13 9.87
C LYS A 158 20.66 -14.29 8.61
N ASN A 159 19.95 -14.61 7.53
CA ASN A 159 20.07 -13.86 6.29
C ASN A 159 19.17 -12.61 6.30
N PRO A 160 19.73 -11.38 6.34
CA PRO A 160 18.93 -10.15 6.37
C PRO A 160 18.20 -9.83 5.06
N ARG A 161 18.37 -10.68 4.04
CA ARG A 161 17.76 -10.54 2.70
C ARG A 161 16.68 -11.57 2.43
N LEU A 162 16.42 -12.49 3.37
CA LEU A 162 15.33 -13.45 3.30
C LEU A 162 14.23 -13.03 4.27
N TRP A 163 13.02 -12.83 3.75
CA TRP A 163 11.88 -12.40 4.56
C TRP A 163 11.56 -13.39 5.70
N SER A 164 11.67 -14.69 5.42
CA SER A 164 11.40 -15.76 6.39
C SER A 164 12.31 -15.71 7.62
N ASP A 165 13.53 -15.18 7.47
CA ASP A 165 14.46 -14.93 8.55
C ASP A 165 14.17 -13.60 9.24
N VAL A 166 13.94 -12.53 8.47
CA VAL A 166 13.79 -11.17 8.99
C VAL A 166 12.48 -10.98 9.77
N GLN A 167 11.37 -11.60 9.33
CA GLN A 167 10.06 -11.39 9.94
C GLN A 167 10.04 -11.72 11.43
N LYS A 168 10.85 -12.71 11.86
CA LYS A 168 11.00 -13.15 13.26
C LYS A 168 11.59 -12.09 14.20
N PHE A 169 12.10 -10.99 13.65
CA PHE A 169 12.74 -9.91 14.40
C PHE A 169 11.91 -8.62 14.38
N ILE A 170 10.75 -8.60 13.73
CA ILE A 170 9.89 -7.41 13.65
C ILE A 170 9.39 -7.00 15.03
N GLY A 171 8.95 -7.95 15.86
CA GLY A 171 8.47 -7.67 17.21
C GLY A 171 9.57 -7.14 18.14
N LEU A 172 10.80 -7.58 17.92
CA LEU A 172 11.99 -7.14 18.65
C LEU A 172 12.45 -5.73 18.22
N ALA A 173 11.99 -5.23 17.06
CA ALA A 173 12.27 -3.88 16.58
C ALA A 173 11.37 -2.80 17.21
N ARG A 174 11.12 -2.90 18.53
CA ARG A 174 10.30 -2.00 19.38
C ARG A 174 8.78 -2.09 19.16
N ALA A 175 8.23 -3.29 18.91
CA ALA A 175 6.79 -3.43 18.61
C ALA A 175 6.06 -4.58 19.34
N GLY A 176 6.77 -5.43 20.09
CA GLY A 176 6.16 -6.56 20.81
C GLY A 176 5.83 -7.74 19.88
N LYS A 177 5.55 -8.93 20.45
CA LYS A 177 5.34 -10.17 19.68
C LYS A 177 4.10 -10.14 18.78
N ASP A 178 3.05 -9.41 19.17
CA ASP A 178 1.82 -9.34 18.38
C ASP A 178 2.05 -8.66 17.02
N LYS A 179 2.93 -7.66 16.97
CA LYS A 179 3.23 -6.96 15.71
C LYS A 179 3.99 -7.83 14.71
N GLU A 180 4.83 -8.75 15.19
CA GLU A 180 5.49 -9.73 14.32
C GLU A 180 4.45 -10.60 13.61
N LYS A 181 3.55 -11.21 14.38
CA LYS A 181 2.50 -12.08 13.83
C LYS A 181 1.62 -11.33 12.85
N GLU A 182 1.16 -10.13 13.22
CA GLU A 182 0.36 -9.26 12.37
C GLU A 182 1.05 -8.94 11.04
N THR A 183 2.33 -8.56 11.08
CA THR A 183 3.06 -8.16 9.86
C THR A 183 3.32 -9.35 8.94
N ARG A 184 3.63 -10.53 9.51
CA ARG A 184 3.78 -11.75 8.71
C ARG A 184 2.48 -12.13 8.02
N GLU A 185 1.39 -12.20 8.78
CA GLU A 185 0.06 -12.56 8.25
C GLU A 185 -0.40 -11.54 7.20
N TYR A 186 -0.09 -10.25 7.40
CA TYR A 186 -0.32 -9.22 6.41
C TYR A 186 0.39 -9.54 5.08
N VAL A 187 1.69 -9.83 5.11
CA VAL A 187 2.46 -10.12 3.89
C VAL A 187 1.94 -11.37 3.17
N GLU A 188 1.67 -12.44 3.92
CA GLU A 188 1.13 -13.69 3.38
C GLU A 188 -0.25 -13.46 2.72
N LYS A 189 -1.13 -12.71 3.38
CA LYS A 189 -2.48 -12.46 2.90
C LYS A 189 -2.51 -11.53 1.69
N VAL A 190 -1.68 -10.48 1.65
CA VAL A 190 -1.56 -9.61 0.48
C VAL A 190 -1.02 -10.39 -0.72
N LEU A 191 -0.01 -11.25 -0.55
CA LEU A 191 0.50 -12.07 -1.66
C LEU A 191 -0.54 -13.08 -2.15
N SER A 192 -1.33 -13.66 -1.25
CA SER A 192 -2.45 -14.53 -1.61
C SER A 192 -3.51 -13.79 -2.43
N TYR A 193 -3.92 -12.60 -1.99
CA TYR A 193 -4.83 -11.74 -2.77
C TYR A 193 -4.24 -11.33 -4.11
N GLU A 194 -2.96 -10.96 -4.18
CA GLU A 194 -2.31 -10.58 -5.43
C GLU A 194 -2.33 -11.74 -6.44
N ALA A 195 -2.01 -12.96 -5.99
CA ALA A 195 -2.06 -14.16 -6.83
C ALA A 195 -3.47 -14.46 -7.34
N GLU A 196 -4.48 -14.30 -6.49
CA GLU A 196 -5.87 -14.50 -6.88
C GLU A 196 -6.35 -13.41 -7.87
N PHE A 197 -5.98 -12.15 -7.63
CA PHE A 197 -6.29 -11.05 -8.55
C PHE A 197 -5.59 -11.17 -9.90
N ALA A 198 -4.37 -11.70 -9.94
CA ALA A 198 -3.66 -11.97 -11.18
C ALA A 198 -4.47 -12.91 -12.11
N ILE A 199 -5.30 -13.78 -11.54
CA ILE A 199 -6.19 -14.68 -12.28
C ILE A 199 -7.55 -14.03 -12.54
N LYS A 200 -8.18 -13.49 -11.51
CA LYS A 200 -9.61 -13.15 -11.51
C LYS A 200 -9.92 -11.68 -11.81
N SER A 201 -8.99 -10.75 -11.56
CA SER A 201 -9.29 -9.32 -11.68
C SER A 201 -9.51 -8.92 -13.15
N PRO A 202 -10.58 -8.17 -13.47
CA PRO A 202 -10.78 -7.56 -14.78
C PRO A 202 -9.92 -6.31 -14.99
N ALA A 203 -9.10 -5.90 -14.00
CA ALA A 203 -8.25 -4.73 -14.12
C ALA A 203 -7.25 -4.87 -15.29
N ASP A 204 -7.01 -3.76 -15.98
CA ASP A 204 -6.03 -3.70 -17.05
C ASP A 204 -4.61 -3.80 -16.49
N LYS A 205 -4.03 -5.00 -16.57
CA LYS A 205 -2.67 -5.33 -16.13
C LYS A 205 -1.58 -4.59 -16.93
N SER A 206 -1.93 -4.03 -18.09
CA SER A 206 -1.05 -3.17 -18.89
C SER A 206 -1.11 -1.69 -18.50
N SER A 207 -1.86 -1.35 -17.45
CA SER A 207 -2.05 0.04 -17.05
C SER A 207 -0.74 0.75 -16.74
N LYS A 208 0.25 0.07 -16.14
CA LYS A 208 1.52 0.68 -15.76
C LYS A 208 2.36 1.17 -16.94
N GLN A 209 2.16 0.61 -18.14
CA GLN A 209 2.82 1.07 -19.37
C GLN A 209 2.16 2.33 -19.98
N LYS A 210 0.99 2.74 -19.49
CA LYS A 210 0.23 3.86 -20.06
C LYS A 210 0.62 5.18 -19.41
N LYS A 211 0.70 6.25 -20.21
CA LYS A 211 0.93 7.61 -19.69
C LYS A 211 -0.19 8.02 -18.71
N PRO A 212 0.12 8.83 -17.67
CA PRO A 212 -0.90 9.41 -16.81
C PRO A 212 -1.91 10.21 -17.65
N GLY A 213 -3.21 10.06 -17.38
CA GLY A 213 -4.24 10.86 -18.04
C GLY A 213 -4.09 12.33 -17.68
N LYS A 214 -4.31 13.24 -18.64
CA LYS A 214 -4.35 14.68 -18.37
C LYS A 214 -5.53 14.96 -17.43
N ARG A 215 -5.28 15.62 -16.30
CA ARG A 215 -6.36 16.14 -15.45
C ARG A 215 -7.03 17.29 -16.20
N GLN A 216 -8.36 17.26 -16.27
CA GLN A 216 -9.14 18.36 -16.82
C GLN A 216 -8.93 19.59 -15.93
N ALA A 217 -8.66 20.75 -16.55
CA ALA A 217 -8.52 22.00 -15.84
C ALA A 217 -9.89 22.44 -15.31
N TRP A 218 -9.94 22.80 -14.03
CA TRP A 218 -11.11 23.39 -13.38
C TRP A 218 -10.84 24.89 -13.16
N CYS A 219 -11.87 25.65 -12.81
CA CYS A 219 -11.78 27.05 -12.38
C CYS A 219 -10.53 27.31 -11.51
N THR A 220 -9.86 28.45 -11.70
CA THR A 220 -8.55 28.75 -11.09
C THR A 220 -8.62 29.09 -9.61
N GLU A 221 -9.82 29.39 -9.09
CA GLU A 221 -10.07 29.75 -7.70
C GLU A 221 -11.13 28.84 -7.07
N GLY A 222 -10.84 28.30 -5.89
CA GLY A 222 -11.74 27.38 -5.19
C GLY A 222 -11.04 26.48 -4.18
N ARG A 223 -11.77 25.50 -3.64
CA ARG A 223 -11.24 24.52 -2.67
C ARG A 223 -11.64 23.09 -3.00
N TRP A 224 -10.71 22.15 -2.82
CA TRP A 224 -11.00 20.72 -2.90
C TRP A 224 -11.70 20.22 -1.64
N ARG A 225 -12.71 19.37 -1.80
CA ARG A 225 -13.32 18.56 -0.73
C ARG A 225 -13.48 17.11 -1.17
N THR A 226 -13.47 16.20 -0.21
CA THR A 226 -13.84 14.81 -0.44
C THR A 226 -15.31 14.61 -0.04
N ILE A 227 -16.18 14.26 -1.00
CA ILE A 227 -17.61 13.99 -0.81
C ILE A 227 -17.91 12.62 -1.43
N ASP A 228 -18.43 11.65 -0.67
CA ASP A 228 -18.72 10.28 -1.15
C ASP A 228 -17.54 9.66 -1.92
N ASP A 229 -16.35 9.75 -1.31
CA ASP A 229 -15.06 9.35 -1.86
C ASP A 229 -14.65 10.07 -3.16
N ARG A 230 -15.33 11.17 -3.54
CA ARG A 230 -15.05 11.98 -4.74
C ARG A 230 -14.26 13.24 -4.39
N PRO A 231 -13.17 13.54 -5.10
CA PRO A 231 -12.64 14.89 -5.12
C PRO A 231 -13.62 15.80 -5.83
N VAL A 232 -14.21 16.73 -5.08
CA VAL A 232 -15.05 17.79 -5.60
C VAL A 232 -14.29 19.10 -5.45
N PHE A 233 -13.97 19.76 -6.56
CA PHE A 233 -13.49 21.13 -6.52
C PHE A 233 -14.70 22.06 -6.49
N ILE A 234 -14.84 22.78 -5.39
CA ILE A 234 -15.88 23.79 -5.24
C ILE A 234 -15.24 25.11 -5.66
N CYS A 235 -15.63 25.63 -6.82
CA CYS A 235 -15.20 26.97 -7.26
C CYS A 235 -15.58 27.99 -6.19
N ALA A 236 -14.73 29.01 -6.01
CA ALA A 236 -15.01 30.14 -5.14
C ALA A 236 -16.21 30.95 -5.65
#